data_AF-A0A7S1GAF3-F1
#
_entry.id   AF-A0A7S1GAF3-F1
#
_cell.length_a   1.000
_cell.length_b   1.000
_cell.length_c   1.000
_cell.angle_alpha   90.00
_cell.angle_beta   90.00
_cell.angle_gamma   90.00
#
_symmetry.space_group_name_H-M   'P 1'
#
loop_
_entity.id
_entity.type
_entity.pdbx_description
1 polymer ?
#
loop_
_entity_poly.entity_id
_entity_poly.type
_entity_poly.pdbx_seq_one_letter_code
_entity_poly.pdbx_strand_id
1 'polypeptide(L)'
;MAAIAANILSMALHIEGQAQWWTDVLTALNFFFGSLFILECILKITGLGPGQYFASNWNRFDFVVVLLTIMDWVFLASGNEIGIDFTLLRIVRVARIFRLVKTSKRLRTIFTTLMLSLPALGNVGTLLLMLFFMYAIAGQSLFSRVPHGDFINEHANFEDFWRSFLLLCRMSTGESWNGVMHDCAQATDTWIAVVYFTTFVLVGQFVMLNLFVAVILENFENEMESENDMSSVKPADMELFAIEWARIQARRKHEAEKAAGHAVKLDVQWMPADELTTLLFELPPPLGVDNFLRDSNAYMMRTIRVLDVPLNNKMEIHYQMTLRALVRRVVGENLPSDVDQSNFPPRNLEDVSGQLTEFSTSHLFAARLMHKWAKQMFERQAARQQRRLAGMPTEDEGEGDDTKAGPAEPAPSA
;
A
#
# COMPACT_ATOMS: atom_id res chain seq x y z
N MET A 1 -1.50 -1.13 -26.42
CA MET A 1 -0.37 -0.18 -26.21
C MET A 1 -0.01 0.57 -27.48
N ALA A 2 0.61 -0.06 -28.48
CA ALA A 2 1.01 0.60 -29.72
C ALA A 2 -0.17 1.32 -30.41
N ALA A 3 -1.34 0.70 -30.44
CA ALA A 3 -2.56 1.31 -30.98
C ALA A 3 -3.00 2.59 -30.23
N ILE A 4 -2.78 2.69 -28.91
CA ILE A 4 -3.12 3.90 -28.14
C ILE A 4 -2.13 5.02 -28.46
N ALA A 5 -0.83 4.70 -28.49
CA ALA A 5 0.20 5.68 -28.85
C ALA A 5 0.03 6.18 -30.29
N ALA A 6 -0.28 5.29 -31.23
CA ALA A 6 -0.56 5.65 -32.63
C ALA A 6 -1.84 6.49 -32.77
N ASN A 7 -2.88 6.20 -31.98
CA ASN A 7 -4.10 7.02 -31.95
C ASN A 7 -3.84 8.44 -31.40
N ILE A 8 -3.03 8.57 -30.34
CA ILE A 8 -2.64 9.88 -29.79
C ILE A 8 -1.79 10.66 -30.80
N LEU A 9 -0.82 9.99 -31.45
CA LEU A 9 -0.02 10.61 -32.50
C LEU A 9 -0.91 11.08 -33.66
N SER A 10 -1.89 10.27 -34.07
CA SER A 10 -2.87 10.67 -35.07
C SER A 10 -3.66 11.91 -34.68
N MET A 11 -3.96 12.12 -33.39
CA MET A 11 -4.63 13.34 -32.93
C MET A 11 -3.69 14.56 -32.95
N ALA A 12 -2.40 14.36 -32.66
CA ALA A 12 -1.39 15.41 -32.68
C ALA A 12 -1.05 15.90 -34.11
N LEU A 13 -1.35 15.11 -35.13
CA LEU A 13 -1.08 15.43 -36.54
C LEU A 13 -2.13 16.34 -37.21
N HIS A 14 -3.10 16.85 -36.44
CA HIS A 14 -4.09 17.80 -36.95
C HIS A 14 -3.47 19.19 -37.11
N ILE A 15 -3.57 19.78 -38.30
CA ILE A 15 -3.00 21.08 -38.65
C ILE A 15 -4.11 21.98 -39.19
N GLU A 16 -4.11 23.25 -38.79
CA GLU A 16 -5.05 24.25 -39.31
C GLU A 16 -4.79 24.52 -40.81
N GLY A 17 -5.83 24.46 -41.64
CA GLY A 17 -5.72 24.64 -43.09
C GLY A 17 -5.22 23.41 -43.87
N GLN A 18 -5.22 22.22 -43.26
CA GLN A 18 -4.79 20.98 -43.93
C GLN A 18 -5.68 20.59 -45.12
N ALA A 19 -5.08 19.92 -46.11
CA ALA A 19 -5.78 19.45 -47.29
C ALA A 19 -6.87 18.40 -46.94
N GLN A 20 -7.96 18.38 -47.71
CA GLN A 20 -9.13 17.53 -47.44
C GLN A 20 -8.78 16.04 -47.31
N TRP A 21 -7.90 15.54 -48.19
CA TRP A 21 -7.46 14.14 -48.15
C TRP A 21 -6.76 13.77 -46.83
N TRP A 22 -6.03 14.71 -46.20
CA TRP A 22 -5.38 14.47 -44.93
C TRP A 22 -6.40 14.39 -43.79
N THR A 23 -7.42 15.25 -43.83
CA THR A 23 -8.57 15.17 -42.92
C THR A 23 -9.28 13.83 -43.03
N ASP A 24 -9.48 13.33 -44.26
CA ASP A 24 -10.14 12.04 -44.49
C ASP A 24 -9.30 10.87 -43.95
N VAL A 25 -7.97 10.89 -44.15
CA VAL A 25 -7.03 9.90 -43.59
C VAL A 25 -7.06 9.91 -42.06
N LEU A 26 -6.95 11.08 -41.43
CA LEU A 26 -7.00 11.20 -39.97
C LEU A 26 -8.35 10.75 -39.41
N THR A 27 -9.45 11.00 -40.14
CA THR A 27 -10.79 10.54 -39.77
C THR A 27 -10.90 9.02 -39.86
N ALA A 28 -10.40 8.42 -40.95
CA ALA A 28 -10.37 6.97 -41.12
C ALA A 28 -9.54 6.28 -40.02
N LEU A 29 -8.40 6.84 -39.64
CA LEU A 29 -7.59 6.34 -38.53
C LEU A 29 -8.33 6.41 -37.19
N ASN A 30 -9.04 7.51 -36.92
CA ASN A 30 -9.86 7.64 -35.72
C ASN A 30 -10.98 6.57 -35.66
N PHE A 31 -11.62 6.27 -36.78
CA PHE A 31 -12.59 5.18 -36.88
C PHE A 31 -11.95 3.81 -36.65
N PHE A 32 -10.81 3.55 -37.29
CA PHE A 32 -10.07 2.30 -37.13
C PHE A 32 -9.68 2.05 -35.67
N PHE A 33 -9.04 3.02 -35.01
CA PHE A 33 -8.66 2.88 -33.61
C PHE A 33 -9.88 2.75 -32.70
N GLY A 34 -10.94 3.54 -32.91
CA GLY A 34 -12.17 3.42 -32.14
C GLY A 34 -12.80 2.02 -32.22
N SER A 35 -12.85 1.43 -33.41
CA SER A 35 -13.34 0.06 -33.61
C SER A 35 -12.50 -0.97 -32.88
N LEU A 36 -11.17 -0.83 -32.90
CA LEU A 36 -10.26 -1.71 -32.17
C LEU A 36 -10.54 -1.68 -30.66
N PHE A 37 -10.79 -0.50 -30.09
CA PHE A 37 -11.10 -0.36 -28.66
C PHE A 37 -12.48 -0.88 -28.27
N ILE A 38 -13.47 -0.71 -29.15
CA ILE A 38 -14.80 -1.34 -28.97
C ILE A 38 -14.65 -2.86 -28.94
N LEU A 39 -13.89 -3.43 -29.89
CA LEU A 39 -13.62 -4.86 -29.94
C LEU A 39 -12.90 -5.35 -28.67
N GLU A 40 -11.85 -4.63 -28.25
CA GLU A 40 -11.14 -4.92 -26.99
C GLU A 40 -12.10 -4.93 -25.78
N CYS A 41 -13.00 -3.95 -25.70
CA CYS A 41 -14.00 -3.86 -24.63
C CYS A 41 -14.96 -5.05 -24.65
N ILE A 42 -15.50 -5.40 -25.82
CA ILE A 42 -16.41 -6.55 -25.98
C ILE A 42 -15.72 -7.84 -25.55
N LEU A 43 -14.49 -8.08 -26.03
CA LEU A 43 -13.71 -9.28 -25.69
C LEU A 43 -13.43 -9.39 -24.18
N LYS A 44 -13.20 -8.27 -23.49
CA LYS A 44 -13.00 -8.27 -22.03
C LYS A 44 -14.28 -8.58 -21.28
N ILE A 45 -15.42 -8.04 -21.72
CA ILE A 45 -16.72 -8.29 -21.08
C ILE A 45 -17.11 -9.76 -21.23
N THR A 46 -16.93 -10.34 -22.43
CA THR A 46 -17.26 -11.74 -22.68
C THR A 46 -16.28 -12.72 -22.02
N GLY A 47 -14.98 -12.38 -21.97
CA GLY A 47 -13.96 -13.25 -21.38
C GLY A 47 -13.90 -13.25 -19.86
N LEU A 48 -14.06 -12.09 -19.20
CA LEU A 48 -13.97 -11.96 -17.74
C LEU A 48 -15.34 -12.12 -17.05
N GLY A 49 -16.43 -11.99 -17.80
CA GLY A 49 -17.78 -11.84 -17.27
C GLY A 49 -18.05 -10.43 -16.73
N PRO A 50 -19.32 -9.98 -16.76
CA PRO A 50 -19.67 -8.60 -16.39
C PRO A 50 -19.34 -8.27 -14.93
N GLY A 51 -19.54 -9.20 -13.99
CA GLY A 51 -19.25 -8.97 -12.57
C GLY A 51 -17.77 -8.64 -12.30
N GLN A 52 -16.85 -9.44 -12.85
CA GLN A 52 -15.41 -9.20 -12.69
C GLN A 52 -14.93 -7.99 -13.48
N TYR A 53 -15.52 -7.73 -14.65
CA TYR A 53 -15.17 -6.57 -15.47
C TYR A 53 -15.46 -5.25 -14.73
N PHE A 54 -16.68 -5.10 -14.19
CA PHE A 54 -17.09 -3.86 -13.53
C PHE A 54 -16.52 -3.69 -12.12
N ALA A 55 -15.97 -4.75 -11.49
CA ALA A 55 -15.26 -4.62 -10.22
C ALA A 55 -14.04 -3.68 -10.32
N SER A 56 -13.29 -3.74 -11.43
CA SER A 56 -12.10 -2.92 -11.63
C SER A 56 -12.42 -1.47 -12.04
N ASN A 57 -11.96 -0.50 -11.24
CA ASN A 57 -12.10 0.95 -11.52
C ASN A 57 -11.54 1.32 -12.91
N TRP A 58 -10.44 0.69 -13.33
CA TRP A 58 -9.82 0.94 -14.62
C TRP A 58 -10.60 0.37 -15.81
N ASN A 59 -11.36 -0.69 -15.61
CA ASN A 59 -12.25 -1.23 -16.64
C ASN A 59 -13.53 -0.40 -16.75
N ARG A 60 -14.05 0.10 -15.63
CA ARG A 60 -15.15 1.08 -15.61
C ARG A 60 -14.78 2.36 -16.37
N PHE A 61 -13.61 2.93 -16.11
CA PHE A 61 -13.12 4.10 -16.82
C PHE A 61 -13.04 3.87 -18.33
N ASP A 62 -12.38 2.78 -18.75
CA ASP A 62 -12.21 2.41 -20.16
C ASP A 62 -13.56 2.22 -20.88
N PHE A 63 -14.52 1.57 -20.22
CA PHE A 63 -15.90 1.43 -20.70
C PHE A 63 -16.56 2.80 -20.96
N VAL A 64 -16.41 3.76 -20.03
CA VAL A 64 -16.92 5.13 -20.22
C VAL A 64 -16.27 5.78 -21.44
N VAL A 65 -14.95 5.65 -21.61
CA VAL A 65 -14.28 6.23 -22.79
C VAL A 65 -14.75 5.56 -24.09
N VAL A 66 -15.03 4.26 -24.10
CA VAL A 66 -15.59 3.57 -25.28
C VAL A 66 -17.02 4.04 -25.58
N LEU A 67 -17.86 4.17 -24.55
CA LEU A 67 -19.23 4.69 -24.69
C LEU A 67 -19.23 6.11 -25.27
N LEU A 68 -18.33 6.96 -24.78
CA LEU A 68 -18.12 8.31 -25.28
C LEU A 68 -17.66 8.34 -26.76
N THR A 69 -16.80 7.39 -27.17
CA THR A 69 -16.43 7.23 -28.60
C THR A 69 -17.64 6.84 -29.46
N ILE A 70 -18.49 5.93 -28.97
CA ILE A 70 -19.70 5.51 -29.70
C ILE A 70 -20.67 6.69 -29.81
N MET A 71 -20.86 7.47 -28.74
CA MET A 71 -21.68 8.68 -28.81
C MET A 71 -21.17 9.67 -29.85
N ASP A 72 -19.87 9.98 -29.88
CA ASP A 72 -19.27 10.87 -30.89
C ASP A 72 -19.57 10.40 -32.33
N TRP A 73 -19.54 9.09 -32.59
CA TRP A 73 -19.85 8.54 -33.92
C TRP A 73 -21.34 8.62 -34.27
N VAL A 74 -22.22 8.32 -33.32
CA VAL A 74 -23.68 8.43 -33.51
C VAL A 74 -24.04 9.89 -33.80
N PHE A 75 -23.50 10.83 -33.03
CA PHE A 75 -23.71 12.26 -33.26
C PHE A 75 -23.19 12.74 -34.61
N LEU A 76 -22.02 12.26 -35.05
CA LEU A 76 -21.49 12.56 -36.37
C LEU A 76 -22.39 12.02 -37.49
N ALA A 77 -22.98 10.82 -37.30
CA ALA A 77 -23.87 10.20 -38.27
C ALA A 77 -25.26 10.84 -38.32
N SER A 78 -25.75 11.41 -37.21
CA SER A 78 -27.08 12.06 -37.13
C SER A 78 -27.15 13.45 -37.77
N GLY A 79 -26.11 13.92 -38.46
CA GLY A 79 -26.20 15.07 -39.36
C GLY A 79 -26.60 16.40 -38.70
N ASN A 80 -26.35 16.56 -37.40
CA ASN A 80 -26.59 17.79 -36.63
C ASN A 80 -28.05 18.19 -36.39
N GLU A 81 -29.03 17.28 -36.57
CA GLU A 81 -30.44 17.60 -36.26
C GLU A 81 -30.72 17.72 -34.76
N ILE A 82 -29.80 17.24 -33.93
CA ILE A 82 -29.82 17.39 -32.48
C ILE A 82 -29.04 18.67 -32.20
N GLY A 83 -29.71 19.77 -31.82
CA GLY A 83 -29.12 21.11 -31.60
C GLY A 83 -28.13 21.22 -30.43
N ILE A 84 -27.17 20.31 -30.35
CA ILE A 84 -26.07 20.26 -29.39
C ILE A 84 -24.82 20.76 -30.08
N ASP A 85 -24.14 21.75 -29.50
CA ASP A 85 -22.89 22.30 -30.02
C ASP A 85 -21.82 21.20 -30.18
N PHE A 86 -21.37 20.99 -31.42
CA PHE A 86 -20.29 20.06 -31.76
C PHE A 86 -18.98 20.34 -31.01
N THR A 87 -18.82 21.51 -30.40
CA THR A 87 -17.65 21.90 -29.61
C THR A 87 -17.45 21.00 -28.39
N LEU A 88 -18.53 20.55 -27.74
CA LEU A 88 -18.44 19.61 -26.62
C LEU A 88 -17.98 18.22 -27.07
N LEU A 89 -18.40 17.78 -28.26
CA LEU A 89 -17.98 16.51 -28.85
C LEU A 89 -16.49 16.50 -29.22
N ARG A 90 -15.89 17.67 -29.50
CA ARG A 90 -14.43 17.79 -29.70
C ARG A 90 -13.66 17.47 -28.41
N ILE A 91 -14.17 17.89 -27.25
CA ILE A 91 -13.55 17.62 -25.94
C ILE A 91 -13.57 16.11 -25.63
N VAL A 92 -14.64 15.42 -26.00
CA VAL A 92 -14.76 13.96 -25.83
C VAL A 92 -13.66 13.19 -26.58
N ARG A 93 -13.15 13.72 -27.69
CA ARG A 93 -12.03 13.12 -28.43
C ARG A 93 -10.72 13.19 -27.64
N VAL A 94 -10.50 14.28 -26.90
CA VAL A 94 -9.33 14.45 -26.01
C VAL A 94 -9.35 13.45 -24.86
N ALA A 95 -10.54 13.04 -24.39
CA ALA A 95 -10.67 12.03 -23.34
C ALA A 95 -10.00 10.68 -23.69
N ARG A 96 -9.81 10.41 -24.99
CA ARG A 96 -9.10 9.20 -25.48
C ARG A 96 -7.62 9.17 -25.07
N ILE A 97 -6.99 10.33 -24.82
CA ILE A 97 -5.61 10.43 -24.34
C ILE A 97 -5.47 9.76 -22.97
N PHE A 98 -6.49 9.84 -22.11
CA PHE A 98 -6.46 9.22 -20.79
C PHE A 98 -6.42 7.68 -20.83
N ARG A 99 -6.71 7.04 -21.98
CA ARG A 99 -6.50 5.58 -22.15
C ARG A 99 -5.03 5.17 -21.96
N LEU A 100 -4.09 6.10 -22.17
CA LEU A 100 -2.66 5.87 -21.92
C LEU A 100 -2.38 5.59 -20.43
N VAL A 101 -3.12 6.25 -19.53
CA VAL A 101 -2.93 6.17 -18.06
C VAL A 101 -3.12 4.75 -17.55
N LYS A 102 -4.15 4.04 -18.03
CA LYS A 102 -4.44 2.66 -17.63
C LYS A 102 -3.34 1.68 -18.02
N THR A 103 -2.68 1.93 -19.15
CA THR A 103 -1.88 0.90 -19.82
C THR A 103 -0.43 0.89 -19.34
N SER A 104 0.11 2.06 -18.97
CA SER A 104 1.43 2.14 -18.36
C SER A 104 1.33 1.95 -16.85
N LYS A 105 1.89 0.86 -16.33
CA LYS A 105 2.00 0.63 -14.88
C LYS A 105 2.62 1.84 -14.16
N ARG A 106 3.64 2.46 -14.76
CA ARG A 106 4.32 3.64 -14.22
C ARG A 106 3.42 4.88 -14.19
N LEU A 107 2.73 5.18 -15.28
CA LEU A 107 1.83 6.33 -15.36
C LEU A 107 0.63 6.17 -14.42
N ARG A 108 0.13 4.94 -14.31
CA ARG A 108 -0.89 4.58 -13.33
C ARG A 108 -0.41 4.82 -11.91
N THR A 109 0.80 4.40 -11.56
CA THR A 109 1.38 4.67 -10.24
C THR A 109 1.45 6.17 -9.97
N ILE A 110 1.99 6.97 -10.90
CA ILE A 110 2.06 8.44 -10.76
C ILE A 110 0.67 9.06 -10.59
N PHE A 111 -0.32 8.63 -11.38
CA PHE A 111 -1.67 9.16 -11.27
C PHE A 111 -2.33 8.76 -9.94
N THR A 112 -2.16 7.51 -9.52
CA THR A 112 -2.67 7.04 -8.23
C THR A 112 -2.00 7.79 -7.08
N THR A 113 -0.69 8.03 -7.11
CA THR A 113 0.02 8.77 -6.06
C THR A 113 -0.44 10.23 -6.01
N LEU A 114 -0.66 10.88 -7.15
CA LEU A 114 -1.26 12.23 -7.20
C LEU A 114 -2.67 12.27 -6.60
N MET A 115 -3.49 11.26 -6.89
CA MET A 115 -4.84 11.18 -6.33
C MET A 115 -4.83 10.86 -4.83
N LEU A 116 -3.82 10.14 -4.36
CA LEU A 116 -3.63 9.83 -2.94
C LEU A 116 -3.14 11.03 -2.12
N SER A 117 -2.40 11.97 -2.72
CA SER A 117 -1.95 13.20 -2.03
C SER A 117 -2.98 14.33 -2.05
N LEU A 118 -3.93 14.33 -2.99
CA LEU A 118 -4.99 15.36 -3.06
C LEU A 118 -5.76 15.59 -1.74
N PRO A 119 -6.14 14.57 -0.95
CA PRO A 119 -6.85 14.77 0.32
C PRO A 119 -6.09 15.61 1.33
N ALA A 120 -4.77 15.44 1.44
CA ALA A 120 -3.95 16.22 2.36
C ALA A 120 -3.80 17.68 1.92
N LEU A 121 -3.70 17.93 0.61
CA LEU A 121 -3.82 19.29 0.08
C LEU A 121 -5.18 19.91 0.40
N GLY A 122 -6.23 19.10 0.54
CA GLY A 122 -7.60 19.54 0.78
C GLY A 122 -7.74 20.43 2.01
N ASN A 123 -7.08 20.10 3.12
CA ASN A 123 -7.23 20.86 4.38
C ASN A 123 -6.67 22.29 4.27
N VAL A 124 -5.45 22.43 3.77
CA VAL A 124 -4.79 23.75 3.58
C VAL A 124 -5.39 24.48 2.37
N GLY A 125 -5.71 23.76 1.30
CA GLY A 125 -6.34 24.30 0.10
C GLY A 125 -7.75 24.86 0.38
N THR A 126 -8.50 24.26 1.30
CA THR A 126 -9.82 24.78 1.72
C THR A 126 -9.68 26.13 2.42
N LEU A 127 -8.65 26.31 3.26
CA LEU A 127 -8.35 27.61 3.88
C LEU A 127 -8.00 28.66 2.82
N LEU A 128 -7.20 28.29 1.81
CA LEU A 128 -6.85 29.18 0.69
C LEU A 128 -8.08 29.57 -0.14
N LEU A 129 -8.97 28.62 -0.46
CA LEU A 129 -10.22 28.88 -1.17
C LEU A 129 -11.15 29.80 -0.37
N MET A 130 -11.20 29.63 0.95
CA MET A 130 -11.97 30.51 1.84
C MET A 130 -11.40 31.94 1.84
N LEU A 131 -10.08 32.09 1.86
CA LEU A 131 -9.41 33.39 1.69
C LEU A 131 -9.80 34.04 0.36
N PHE A 132 -9.70 33.29 -0.75
CA PHE A 132 -10.07 33.80 -2.07
C PHE A 132 -11.54 34.20 -2.14
N PHE A 133 -12.43 33.42 -1.53
CA PHE A 133 -13.85 33.74 -1.46
C PHE A 133 -14.11 35.06 -0.73
N MET A 134 -13.49 35.26 0.45
CA MET A 134 -13.61 36.49 1.23
C MET A 134 -13.10 37.70 0.44
N TYR A 135 -11.92 37.58 -0.17
CA TYR A 135 -11.35 38.65 -0.99
C TYR A 135 -12.15 38.89 -2.26
N ALA A 136 -12.72 37.87 -2.92
CA ALA A 136 -13.52 38.05 -4.12
C ALA A 136 -14.76 38.92 -3.85
N ILE A 137 -15.47 38.68 -2.75
CA ILE A 137 -16.64 39.49 -2.35
C ILE A 137 -16.20 40.91 -1.98
N ALA A 138 -15.11 41.05 -1.21
CA ALA A 138 -14.58 42.36 -0.85
C ALA A 138 -14.15 43.15 -2.10
N GLY A 139 -13.43 42.52 -3.03
CA GLY A 139 -13.00 43.11 -4.30
C GLY A 139 -14.18 43.53 -5.17
N GLN A 140 -15.23 42.71 -5.26
CA GLN A 140 -16.46 43.10 -5.97
C GLN A 140 -17.13 44.33 -5.32
N SER A 141 -17.17 44.39 -3.99
CA SER A 141 -17.75 45.54 -3.29
C SER A 141 -16.95 46.83 -3.46
N LEU A 142 -15.63 46.73 -3.59
CA LEU A 142 -14.71 47.88 -3.65
C LEU A 142 -14.40 48.33 -5.09
N PHE A 143 -14.25 47.39 -6.02
CA PHE A 143 -13.64 47.64 -7.33
C PHE A 143 -14.53 47.25 -8.53
N SER A 144 -15.79 46.85 -8.33
CA SER A 144 -16.70 46.47 -9.44
C SER A 144 -16.98 47.59 -10.44
N ARG A 145 -16.76 48.85 -10.07
CA ARG A 145 -17.01 50.02 -10.93
C ARG A 145 -15.74 50.66 -11.48
N VAL A 146 -14.59 50.01 -11.30
CA VAL A 146 -13.32 50.51 -11.84
C VAL A 146 -13.37 50.43 -13.36
N PRO A 147 -13.10 51.52 -14.10
CA PRO A 147 -13.07 51.50 -15.55
C PRO A 147 -11.93 50.60 -16.05
N HIS A 148 -12.12 50.01 -17.23
CA HIS A 148 -11.07 49.19 -17.83
C HIS A 148 -9.83 50.03 -18.15
N GLY A 149 -8.68 49.52 -17.70
CA GLY A 149 -7.35 50.07 -17.88
C GLY A 149 -6.44 49.09 -18.60
N ASP A 150 -5.15 49.14 -18.29
CA ASP A 150 -4.15 48.27 -18.92
C ASP A 150 -4.23 46.82 -18.40
N PHE A 151 -4.56 46.67 -17.11
CA PHE A 151 -4.64 45.38 -16.42
C PHE A 151 -6.08 44.99 -16.05
N ILE A 152 -6.94 45.97 -15.73
CA ILE A 152 -8.38 45.74 -15.58
C ILE A 152 -9.04 45.73 -16.96
N ASN A 153 -9.60 44.61 -17.40
CA ASN A 153 -10.25 44.49 -18.70
C ASN A 153 -11.51 43.59 -18.64
N GLU A 154 -12.17 43.35 -19.77
CA GLU A 154 -13.39 42.54 -19.86
C GLU A 154 -13.25 41.12 -19.24
N HIS A 155 -12.04 40.55 -19.28
CA HIS A 155 -11.75 39.21 -18.79
C HIS A 155 -11.13 39.19 -17.38
N ALA A 156 -10.57 40.32 -16.95
CA ALA A 156 -9.86 40.49 -15.68
C ALA A 156 -10.42 41.71 -14.95
N ASN A 157 -11.50 41.54 -14.19
CA ASN A 157 -12.18 42.60 -13.45
C ASN A 157 -12.88 42.07 -12.19
N PHE A 158 -13.45 43.00 -11.42
CA PHE A 158 -14.20 42.74 -10.20
C PHE A 158 -15.72 42.92 -10.35
N GLU A 159 -16.27 42.82 -11.57
CA GLU A 159 -17.70 43.05 -11.80
C GLU A 159 -18.56 41.91 -11.25
N ASP A 160 -18.13 40.67 -11.53
CA ASP A 160 -18.79 39.45 -11.09
C ASP A 160 -17.92 38.67 -10.12
N PHE A 161 -18.56 37.87 -9.26
CA PHE A 161 -17.87 37.00 -8.31
C PHE A 161 -16.85 36.06 -9.00
N TRP A 162 -17.23 35.41 -10.10
CA TRP A 162 -16.35 34.43 -10.77
C TRP A 162 -15.13 35.10 -11.42
N ARG A 163 -15.31 36.28 -12.02
CA ARG A 163 -14.22 37.07 -12.59
C ARG A 163 -13.28 37.58 -11.50
N SER A 164 -13.83 38.07 -10.39
CA SER A 164 -13.09 38.49 -9.20
C SER A 164 -12.26 37.33 -8.63
N PHE A 165 -12.87 36.15 -8.51
CA PHE A 165 -12.21 34.95 -8.02
C PHE A 165 -11.08 34.50 -8.95
N LEU A 166 -11.31 34.44 -10.27
CA LEU A 166 -10.28 34.09 -11.25
C LEU A 166 -9.14 35.12 -11.29
N LEU A 167 -9.45 36.41 -11.15
CA LEU A 167 -8.44 37.47 -11.06
C LEU A 167 -7.57 37.29 -9.81
N LEU A 168 -8.16 36.95 -8.67
CA LEU A 168 -7.43 36.62 -7.44
C LEU A 168 -6.57 35.34 -7.61
N CYS A 169 -7.09 34.31 -8.29
CA CYS A 169 -6.29 33.12 -8.64
C CYS A 169 -5.07 33.49 -9.48
N ARG A 170 -5.23 34.36 -10.49
CA ARG A 170 -4.12 34.87 -11.30
C ARG A 170 -3.11 35.64 -10.46
N MET A 171 -3.56 36.51 -9.56
CA MET A 171 -2.65 37.27 -8.71
C MET A 171 -1.93 36.40 -7.66
N SER A 172 -2.53 35.28 -7.25
CA SER A 172 -1.93 34.34 -6.29
C SER A 172 -0.69 33.60 -6.84
N THR A 173 -0.54 33.54 -8.16
CA THR A 173 0.69 33.02 -8.80
C THR A 173 1.78 34.09 -8.92
N GLY A 174 1.52 35.32 -8.44
CA GLY A 174 2.43 36.46 -8.49
C GLY A 174 2.34 37.27 -9.79
N GLU A 175 1.39 36.96 -10.67
CA GLU A 175 1.29 37.61 -11.98
C GLU A 175 0.51 38.94 -11.92
N SER A 176 1.15 40.03 -12.38
CA SER A 176 0.51 41.32 -12.71
C SER A 176 -0.35 41.97 -11.60
N TRP A 177 -0.19 41.56 -10.33
CA TRP A 177 -1.00 42.05 -9.21
C TRP A 177 -0.80 43.54 -8.93
N ASN A 178 0.42 44.05 -9.13
CA ASN A 178 0.76 45.46 -8.95
C ASN A 178 0.10 46.33 -10.03
N GLY A 179 0.03 45.85 -11.27
CA GLY A 179 -0.64 46.53 -12.37
C GLY A 179 -2.14 46.69 -12.10
N VAL A 180 -2.80 45.60 -11.71
CA VAL A 180 -4.22 45.61 -11.28
C VAL A 180 -4.43 46.57 -10.10
N MET A 181 -3.52 46.57 -9.13
CA MET A 181 -3.57 47.50 -8.00
C MET A 181 -3.47 48.95 -8.45
N HIS A 182 -2.57 49.29 -9.39
CA HIS A 182 -2.41 50.65 -9.88
C HIS A 182 -3.66 51.13 -10.63
N ASP A 183 -4.26 50.29 -11.48
CA ASP A 183 -5.52 50.62 -12.18
C ASP A 183 -6.65 50.89 -11.18
N CYS A 184 -6.80 50.05 -10.16
CA CYS A 184 -7.79 50.26 -9.10
C CYS A 184 -7.49 51.52 -8.26
N ALA A 185 -6.22 51.79 -7.96
CA ALA A 185 -5.78 52.93 -7.15
C ALA A 185 -5.94 54.29 -7.86
N GLN A 186 -5.99 54.31 -9.20
CA GLN A 186 -6.29 55.51 -9.97
C GLN A 186 -7.79 55.84 -9.99
N ALA A 187 -8.65 54.82 -9.92
CA ALA A 187 -10.10 54.97 -9.99
C ALA A 187 -10.79 55.06 -8.61
N THR A 188 -10.10 54.66 -7.53
CA THR A 188 -10.63 54.61 -6.15
C THR A 188 -9.62 55.17 -5.15
N ASP A 189 -9.92 55.10 -3.85
CA ASP A 189 -8.98 55.51 -2.81
C ASP A 189 -7.70 54.67 -2.87
N THR A 190 -6.58 55.34 -3.18
CA THR A 190 -5.25 54.71 -3.34
C THR A 190 -4.87 53.84 -2.15
N TRP A 191 -5.16 54.29 -0.92
CA TRP A 191 -4.79 53.54 0.28
C TRP A 191 -5.60 52.24 0.43
N ILE A 192 -6.89 52.25 0.06
CA ILE A 192 -7.76 51.07 0.12
C ILE A 192 -7.26 50.02 -0.87
N ALA A 193 -6.96 50.43 -2.10
CA ALA A 193 -6.38 49.56 -3.11
C ALA A 193 -5.04 48.97 -2.64
N VAL A 194 -4.10 49.82 -2.23
CA VAL A 194 -2.77 49.36 -1.77
C VAL A 194 -2.89 48.37 -0.61
N VAL A 195 -3.73 48.65 0.39
CA VAL A 195 -3.93 47.73 1.53
C VAL A 195 -4.54 46.42 1.06
N TYR A 196 -5.64 46.46 0.30
CA TYR A 196 -6.33 45.26 -0.17
C TYR A 196 -5.42 44.32 -0.97
N PHE A 197 -4.71 44.84 -1.97
CA PHE A 197 -3.86 44.01 -2.84
C PHE A 197 -2.60 43.53 -2.10
N THR A 198 -1.98 44.38 -1.28
CA THR A 198 -0.76 44.00 -0.53
C THR A 198 -1.06 42.95 0.52
N THR A 199 -2.17 43.07 1.27
CA THR A 199 -2.54 42.05 2.26
C THR A 199 -2.94 40.74 1.61
N PHE A 200 -3.65 40.79 0.47
CA PHE A 200 -3.98 39.59 -0.30
C PHE A 200 -2.72 38.84 -0.72
N VAL A 201 -1.75 39.53 -1.32
CA VAL A 201 -0.51 38.90 -1.82
C VAL A 201 0.33 38.36 -0.66
N LEU A 202 0.48 39.11 0.43
CA LEU A 202 1.24 38.67 1.60
C LEU A 202 0.64 37.43 2.26
N VAL A 203 -0.67 37.46 2.55
CA VAL A 203 -1.37 36.33 3.18
C VAL A 203 -1.46 35.15 2.22
N GLY A 204 -1.81 35.40 0.95
CA GLY A 204 -1.90 34.36 -0.08
C GLY A 204 -0.58 33.64 -0.31
N GLN A 205 0.52 34.37 -0.44
CA GLN A 205 1.85 33.78 -0.62
C GLN A 205 2.30 32.97 0.61
N PHE A 206 1.99 33.45 1.82
CA PHE A 206 2.28 32.73 3.05
C PHE A 206 1.50 31.40 3.13
N VAL A 207 0.20 31.41 2.82
CA VAL A 207 -0.62 30.20 2.78
C VAL A 207 -0.14 29.24 1.69
N MET A 208 0.22 29.74 0.50
CA MET A 208 0.77 28.94 -0.59
C MET A 208 2.10 28.27 -0.21
N LEU A 209 2.98 28.98 0.50
CA LEU A 209 4.23 28.41 1.02
C LEU A 209 3.94 27.28 2.02
N ASN A 210 2.97 27.48 2.92
CA ASN A 210 2.58 26.45 3.88
C ASN A 210 1.94 25.23 3.19
N LEU A 211 1.21 25.41 2.09
CA LEU A 211 0.71 24.30 1.28
C LEU A 211 1.86 23.51 0.68
N PHE A 212 2.88 24.17 0.13
CA PHE A 212 4.06 23.50 -0.41
C PHE A 212 4.81 22.69 0.65
N VAL A 213 5.02 23.26 1.84
CA VAL A 213 5.64 22.56 2.96
C VAL A 213 4.80 21.35 3.40
N ALA A 214 3.47 21.49 3.48
CA ALA A 214 2.58 20.39 3.85
C ALA A 214 2.68 19.21 2.86
N VAL A 215 2.71 19.49 1.55
CA VAL A 215 2.84 18.45 0.51
C VAL A 215 4.20 17.76 0.57
N ILE A 216 5.29 18.51 0.84
CA ILE A 216 6.61 17.90 1.01
C ILE A 216 6.64 17.03 2.26
N LEU A 217 6.10 17.51 3.38
CA LEU A 217 6.09 16.76 4.63
C LEU A 217 5.30 15.47 4.47
N GLU A 218 4.13 15.50 3.84
CA GLU A 218 3.33 14.31 3.56
C GLU A 218 4.06 13.33 2.64
N ASN A 219 4.72 13.81 1.57
CA ASN A 219 5.51 12.92 0.71
C ASN A 219 6.67 12.28 1.48
N PHE A 220 7.32 13.04 2.36
CA PHE A 220 8.42 12.54 3.19
C PHE A 220 7.94 11.56 4.25
N GLU A 221 6.79 11.82 4.88
CA GLU A 221 6.11 10.89 5.79
C GLU A 221 5.73 9.60 5.06
N ASN A 222 5.15 9.67 3.86
CA ASN A 222 4.82 8.49 3.06
C ASN A 222 6.06 7.68 2.65
N GLU A 223 7.18 8.34 2.31
CA GLU A 223 8.45 7.65 2.01
C GLU A 223 9.02 6.99 3.27
N MET A 224 9.05 7.70 4.40
CA MET A 224 9.47 7.15 5.70
C MET A 224 8.58 6.02 6.18
N GLU A 225 7.26 6.14 6.00
CA GLU A 225 6.30 5.07 6.25
C GLU A 225 6.57 3.91 5.32
N SER A 226 6.87 4.10 4.04
CA SER A 226 7.21 3.00 3.13
C SER A 226 8.54 2.31 3.47
N GLU A 227 9.52 3.05 4.01
CA GLU A 227 10.76 2.48 4.55
C GLU A 227 10.54 1.80 5.90
N ASN A 228 9.65 2.30 6.76
CA ASN A 228 9.25 1.65 8.02
C ASN A 228 8.31 0.45 7.81
N ASP A 229 7.47 0.49 6.76
CA ASP A 229 6.65 -0.60 6.20
C ASP A 229 7.49 -1.54 5.32
N MET A 230 8.81 -1.36 5.30
CA MET A 230 9.70 -2.52 5.49
C MET A 230 9.50 -3.15 6.89
N SER A 231 8.23 -3.26 7.32
CA SER A 231 7.81 -4.23 8.30
C SER A 231 8.38 -5.54 7.77
N SER A 232 9.23 -6.14 8.60
CA SER A 232 9.87 -7.40 8.26
C SER A 232 8.81 -8.41 7.78
N VAL A 233 7.56 -8.32 8.27
CA VAL A 233 6.40 -9.15 7.91
C VAL A 233 5.43 -8.45 6.94
N LYS A 234 5.30 -8.98 5.72
CA LYS A 234 4.34 -8.52 4.70
C LYS A 234 3.00 -9.26 4.80
N PRO A 235 1.90 -8.72 4.21
CA PRO A 235 0.63 -9.46 4.11
C PRO A 235 0.75 -10.83 3.43
N ALA A 236 1.65 -10.94 2.45
CA ALA A 236 1.96 -12.22 1.80
C ALA A 236 2.54 -13.26 2.77
N ASP A 237 3.31 -12.83 3.79
CA ASP A 237 3.89 -13.74 4.78
C ASP A 237 2.80 -14.30 5.72
N MET A 238 1.77 -13.50 6.02
CA MET A 238 0.60 -13.96 6.77
C MET A 238 -0.24 -14.97 5.96
N GLU A 239 -0.38 -14.77 4.65
CA GLU A 239 -1.04 -15.73 3.76
C GLU A 239 -0.25 -17.04 3.68
N LEU A 240 1.08 -16.97 3.56
CA LEU A 240 1.96 -18.13 3.58
C LEU A 240 1.82 -18.92 4.89
N PHE A 241 1.74 -18.24 6.04
CA PHE A 241 1.45 -18.88 7.31
C PHE A 241 0.12 -19.65 7.30
N ALA A 242 -0.96 -19.02 6.80
CA ALA A 242 -2.26 -19.67 6.72
C ALA A 242 -2.24 -20.91 5.81
N ILE A 243 -1.51 -20.84 4.70
CA ILE A 243 -1.35 -21.95 3.75
C ILE A 243 -0.61 -23.12 4.41
N GLU A 244 0.52 -22.87 5.07
CA GLU A 244 1.30 -23.94 5.70
C GLU A 244 0.58 -24.55 6.90
N TRP A 245 -0.10 -23.73 7.71
CA TRP A 245 -0.96 -24.23 8.78
C TRP A 245 -2.05 -25.16 8.25
N ALA A 246 -2.75 -24.74 7.19
CA ALA A 246 -3.79 -25.55 6.56
C ALA A 246 -3.23 -26.84 5.96
N ARG A 247 -2.03 -26.81 5.38
CA ARG A 247 -1.35 -27.99 4.81
C ARG A 247 -1.03 -29.03 5.88
N ILE A 248 -0.49 -28.61 7.03
CA ILE A 248 -0.21 -29.52 8.16
C ILE A 248 -1.50 -30.14 8.69
N GLN A 249 -2.55 -29.34 8.88
CA GLN A 249 -3.85 -29.85 9.34
C GLN A 249 -4.49 -30.83 8.35
N ALA A 250 -4.37 -30.57 7.04
CA ALA A 250 -4.87 -31.47 6.00
C ALA A 250 -4.13 -32.81 6.02
N ARG A 251 -2.80 -32.80 6.17
CA ARG A 251 -1.98 -34.02 6.31
C ARG A 251 -2.41 -34.84 7.51
N ARG A 252 -2.55 -34.20 8.68
CA ARG A 252 -3.00 -34.85 9.92
C ARG A 252 -4.40 -35.45 9.79
N LYS A 253 -5.32 -34.72 9.15
CA LYS A 253 -6.67 -35.22 8.91
C LYS A 253 -6.64 -36.48 8.05
N HIS A 254 -5.85 -36.48 6.98
CA HIS A 254 -5.72 -37.65 6.11
C HIS A 254 -5.15 -38.88 6.85
N GLU A 255 -4.13 -38.68 7.69
CA GLU A 255 -3.53 -39.75 8.50
C GLU A 255 -4.51 -40.29 9.55
N ALA A 256 -5.25 -39.40 10.21
CA ALA A 256 -6.27 -39.77 11.19
C ALA A 256 -7.43 -40.54 10.55
N GLU A 257 -7.91 -40.10 9.38
CA GLU A 257 -8.96 -40.81 8.62
C GLU A 257 -8.50 -42.18 8.13
N LYS A 258 -7.24 -42.29 7.70
CA LYS A 258 -6.65 -43.57 7.29
C LYS A 258 -6.53 -44.56 8.45
N ALA A 259 -6.17 -44.07 9.65
CA ALA A 259 -6.08 -44.90 10.86
C ALA A 259 -7.45 -45.31 11.40
N ALA A 260 -8.43 -44.39 11.36
CA ALA A 260 -9.76 -44.62 11.92
C ALA A 260 -10.73 -45.33 10.95
N GLY A 261 -10.46 -45.30 9.64
CA GLY A 261 -11.33 -45.88 8.60
C GLY A 261 -12.64 -45.10 8.39
N HIS A 262 -12.81 -43.95 9.04
CA HIS A 262 -13.97 -43.06 8.93
C HIS A 262 -13.54 -41.60 8.92
N ALA A 263 -14.43 -40.70 8.47
CA ALA A 263 -14.17 -39.27 8.48
C ALA A 263 -13.95 -38.78 9.93
N VAL A 264 -12.83 -38.09 10.18
CA VAL A 264 -12.46 -37.54 11.50
C VAL A 264 -12.64 -36.03 11.45
N LYS A 265 -13.44 -35.50 12.38
CA LYS A 265 -13.62 -34.05 12.54
C LYS A 265 -12.55 -33.52 13.49
N LEU A 266 -11.53 -32.88 12.94
CA LEU A 266 -10.49 -32.15 13.68
C LEU A 266 -10.89 -30.68 13.84
N ASP A 267 -10.54 -30.09 14.98
CA ASP A 267 -10.60 -28.65 15.15
C ASP A 267 -9.40 -28.02 14.44
N VAL A 268 -9.69 -27.16 13.46
CA VAL A 268 -8.67 -26.57 12.58
C VAL A 268 -7.86 -25.49 13.30
N GLN A 269 -8.42 -24.92 14.38
CA GLN A 269 -7.81 -23.82 15.14
C GLN A 269 -6.72 -24.30 16.12
N TRP A 270 -6.78 -25.57 16.54
CA TRP A 270 -5.84 -26.18 17.49
C TRP A 270 -4.90 -27.16 16.79
N MET A 271 -3.61 -27.05 17.10
CA MET A 271 -2.56 -27.91 16.55
C MET A 271 -1.69 -28.43 17.69
N PRO A 272 -1.31 -29.72 17.72
CA PRO A 272 -0.35 -30.23 18.68
C PRO A 272 0.96 -29.45 18.69
N ALA A 273 1.52 -29.24 19.87
CA ALA A 273 2.72 -28.43 20.05
C ALA A 273 3.97 -29.00 19.36
N ASP A 274 4.01 -30.30 19.05
CA ASP A 274 5.09 -30.96 18.33
C ASP A 274 5.18 -30.54 16.86
N GLU A 275 4.08 -30.14 16.25
CA GLU A 275 4.06 -29.66 14.86
C GLU A 275 4.54 -28.21 14.72
N LEU A 276 4.71 -27.48 15.83
CA LEU A 276 5.25 -26.12 15.81
C LEU A 276 6.66 -26.09 15.20
N THR A 277 7.49 -27.09 15.47
CA THR A 277 8.82 -27.18 14.85
C THR A 277 8.72 -27.41 13.35
N THR A 278 7.82 -28.28 12.89
CA THR A 278 7.57 -28.53 11.48
C THR A 278 7.13 -27.25 10.78
N LEU A 279 6.20 -26.51 11.39
CA LEU A 279 5.69 -25.25 10.88
C LEU A 279 6.80 -24.19 10.77
N LEU A 280 7.64 -24.05 11.80
CA LEU A 280 8.77 -23.10 11.79
C LEU A 280 9.80 -23.40 10.70
N PHE A 281 9.95 -24.68 10.30
CA PHE A 281 10.87 -25.11 9.25
C PHE A 281 10.31 -24.90 7.84
N GLU A 282 9.01 -25.05 7.64
CA GLU A 282 8.37 -24.91 6.32
C GLU A 282 8.10 -23.44 5.97
N LEU A 283 8.06 -22.54 6.97
CA LEU A 283 7.86 -21.13 6.75
C LEU A 283 9.14 -20.45 6.22
N PRO A 284 9.04 -19.59 5.20
CA PRO A 284 10.18 -18.78 4.76
C PRO A 284 10.50 -17.66 5.77
N PRO A 285 11.75 -17.14 5.78
CA PRO A 285 12.06 -15.87 6.44
C PRO A 285 11.15 -14.78 5.88
N PRO A 286 10.55 -13.92 6.73
CA PRO A 286 10.94 -13.56 8.09
C PRO A 286 10.29 -14.38 9.23
N LEU A 287 9.18 -15.08 8.96
CA LEU A 287 8.35 -15.74 9.99
C LEU A 287 8.92 -17.12 10.38
N GLY A 288 9.58 -17.80 9.46
CA GLY A 288 10.22 -19.09 9.73
C GLY A 288 11.64 -18.97 10.26
N VAL A 289 12.43 -20.02 10.07
CA VAL A 289 13.84 -20.09 10.47
C VAL A 289 14.71 -20.27 9.23
N ASP A 290 15.84 -19.55 9.15
CA ASP A 290 16.77 -19.66 8.03
C ASP A 290 17.33 -21.09 7.86
N ASN A 291 17.41 -21.53 6.59
CA ASN A 291 17.85 -22.87 6.19
C ASN A 291 19.23 -23.27 6.72
N PHE A 292 20.11 -22.30 7.01
CA PHE A 292 21.47 -22.54 7.50
C PHE A 292 21.54 -22.95 8.99
N LEU A 293 20.49 -22.71 9.77
CA LEU A 293 20.45 -22.98 11.23
C LEU A 293 19.60 -24.20 11.61
N ARG A 294 19.25 -25.03 10.60
CA ARG A 294 18.30 -26.15 10.70
C ARG A 294 18.69 -27.25 11.70
N ASP A 295 19.99 -27.45 11.95
CA ASP A 295 20.49 -28.59 12.73
C ASP A 295 20.85 -28.27 14.19
N SER A 296 20.79 -26.99 14.61
CA SER A 296 21.10 -26.62 15.99
C SER A 296 19.86 -26.72 16.88
N ASN A 297 19.72 -27.84 17.60
CA ASN A 297 18.70 -28.02 18.63
C ASN A 297 18.66 -26.86 19.65
N ALA A 298 19.82 -26.25 19.92
CA ALA A 298 19.94 -25.10 20.82
C ALA A 298 19.30 -23.83 20.24
N TYR A 299 19.45 -23.60 18.92
CA TYR A 299 18.85 -22.46 18.24
C TYR A 299 17.32 -22.58 18.16
N MET A 300 16.83 -23.78 17.82
CA MET A 300 15.40 -24.06 17.82
C MET A 300 14.79 -23.85 19.22
N MET A 301 15.48 -24.33 20.26
CA MET A 301 15.05 -24.15 21.63
C MET A 301 14.98 -22.67 22.04
N ARG A 302 15.97 -21.87 21.65
CA ARG A 302 15.97 -20.41 21.87
C ARG A 302 14.80 -19.75 21.16
N THR A 303 14.51 -20.17 19.92
CA THR A 303 13.41 -19.64 19.11
C THR A 303 12.05 -19.94 19.74
N ILE A 304 11.81 -21.19 20.15
CA ILE A 304 10.57 -21.61 20.83
C ILE A 304 10.42 -20.88 22.16
N ARG A 305 11.52 -20.67 22.90
CA ARG A 305 11.52 -19.90 24.15
C ARG A 305 11.13 -18.44 23.96
N VAL A 306 11.55 -17.80 22.88
CA VAL A 306 11.17 -16.41 22.57
C VAL A 306 9.70 -16.32 22.13
N LEU A 307 9.18 -17.33 21.45
CA LEU A 307 7.77 -17.37 21.02
C LEU A 307 6.79 -17.53 22.18
N ASP A 308 7.17 -18.34 23.19
CA ASP A 308 6.44 -18.57 24.44
C ASP A 308 4.92 -18.76 24.28
N VAL A 309 4.52 -19.55 23.27
CA VAL A 309 3.10 -19.80 22.99
C VAL A 309 2.49 -20.67 24.09
N PRO A 310 1.34 -20.28 24.69
CA PRO A 310 0.68 -21.05 25.73
C PRO A 310 0.02 -22.32 25.16
N LEU A 311 -0.08 -23.35 26.00
CA LEU A 311 -0.65 -24.66 25.64
C LEU A 311 -2.02 -24.86 26.28
N ASN A 312 -2.89 -25.63 25.63
CA ASN A 312 -4.11 -26.14 26.27
C ASN A 312 -3.84 -27.43 27.08
N ASN A 313 -4.86 -27.91 27.80
CA ASN A 313 -4.82 -29.16 28.58
C ASN A 313 -4.47 -30.42 27.75
N LYS A 314 -4.60 -30.37 26.42
CA LYS A 314 -4.27 -31.45 25.49
C LYS A 314 -2.89 -31.30 24.83
N MET A 315 -2.08 -30.33 25.26
CA MET A 315 -0.78 -29.98 24.67
C MET A 315 -0.87 -29.45 23.22
N GLU A 316 -1.92 -28.70 22.92
CA GLU A 316 -2.14 -28.05 21.62
C GLU A 316 -1.96 -26.53 21.71
N ILE A 317 -1.46 -25.93 20.63
CA ILE A 317 -1.30 -24.50 20.38
C ILE A 317 -2.45 -23.97 19.52
N HIS A 318 -2.79 -22.70 19.72
CA HIS A 318 -3.87 -22.02 18.98
C HIS A 318 -3.33 -21.21 17.80
N TYR A 319 -4.03 -21.23 16.66
CA TYR A 319 -3.67 -20.54 15.42
C TYR A 319 -3.32 -19.05 15.63
N GLN A 320 -4.23 -18.28 16.22
CA GLN A 320 -4.06 -16.83 16.36
C GLN A 320 -2.95 -16.45 17.34
N MET A 321 -2.79 -17.24 18.41
CA MET A 321 -1.74 -17.04 19.41
C MET A 321 -0.36 -17.29 18.79
N THR A 322 -0.26 -18.35 17.98
CA THR A 322 0.98 -18.72 17.29
C THR A 322 1.36 -17.66 16.26
N LEU A 323 0.41 -17.22 15.42
CA LEU A 323 0.66 -16.15 14.45
C LEU A 323 1.08 -14.85 15.14
N ARG A 324 0.39 -14.46 16.22
CA ARG A 324 0.72 -13.25 16.99
C ARG A 324 2.11 -13.34 17.61
N ALA A 325 2.48 -14.49 18.17
CA ALA A 325 3.82 -14.72 18.72
C ALA A 325 4.91 -14.64 17.65
N LEU A 326 4.68 -15.21 16.46
CA LEU A 326 5.62 -15.15 15.34
C LEU A 326 5.81 -13.72 14.82
N VAL A 327 4.72 -12.98 14.66
CA VAL A 327 4.77 -11.57 14.25
C VAL A 327 5.49 -10.75 15.33
N ARG A 328 5.18 -10.94 16.62
CA ARG A 328 5.85 -10.26 17.72
C ARG A 328 7.35 -10.52 17.77
N ARG A 329 7.77 -11.77 17.51
CA ARG A 329 9.19 -12.14 17.44
C ARG A 329 9.94 -11.33 16.38
N VAL A 330 9.29 -11.06 15.26
CA VAL A 330 9.90 -10.45 14.08
C VAL A 330 9.82 -8.92 14.10
N VAL A 331 8.75 -8.37 14.69
CA VAL A 331 8.49 -6.92 14.79
C VAL A 331 9.11 -6.30 16.06
N GLY A 332 9.35 -7.09 17.11
CA GLY A 332 9.81 -6.57 18.40
C GLY A 332 8.67 -6.32 19.39
N GLU A 333 9.01 -5.85 20.60
CA GLU A 333 8.26 -6.15 21.82
C GLU A 333 6.82 -5.62 21.92
N ASN A 334 6.38 -4.67 21.09
CA ASN A 334 5.06 -4.04 21.24
C ASN A 334 4.27 -3.99 19.92
N LEU A 335 3.35 -4.94 19.73
CA LEU A 335 2.22 -4.72 18.82
C LEU A 335 1.35 -3.60 19.43
N PRO A 336 0.90 -2.59 18.66
CA PRO A 336 0.00 -1.57 19.16
C PRO A 336 -1.23 -2.21 19.80
N SER A 337 -1.49 -1.92 21.07
CA SER A 337 -2.72 -2.30 21.78
C SER A 337 -3.96 -1.59 21.22
N ASP A 338 -3.74 -0.53 20.45
CA ASP A 338 -4.75 0.49 20.14
C ASP A 338 -5.34 0.33 18.74
N VAL A 339 -5.18 -0.84 18.10
CA VAL A 339 -5.95 -1.15 16.90
C VAL A 339 -7.41 -1.25 17.32
N ASP A 340 -8.20 -0.28 16.89
CA ASP A 340 -9.63 -0.14 17.15
C ASP A 340 -10.35 -1.46 16.80
N GLN A 341 -10.54 -2.32 17.81
CA GLN A 341 -11.09 -3.67 17.65
C GLN A 341 -12.55 -3.64 17.18
N SER A 342 -13.17 -2.46 17.21
CA SER A 342 -14.52 -2.17 16.75
C SER A 342 -14.73 -2.42 15.25
N ASN A 343 -13.68 -2.27 14.43
CA ASN A 343 -13.75 -2.44 12.97
C ASN A 343 -13.45 -3.87 12.47
N PHE A 344 -12.99 -4.75 13.36
CA PHE A 344 -12.70 -6.14 13.02
C PHE A 344 -13.77 -7.04 13.65
N PRO A 345 -14.29 -8.06 12.94
CA PRO A 345 -15.24 -8.99 13.53
C PRO A 345 -14.62 -9.60 14.79
N PRO A 346 -15.37 -9.72 15.91
CA PRO A 346 -14.83 -10.23 17.16
C PRO A 346 -14.34 -11.66 16.95
N ARG A 347 -13.03 -11.83 16.84
CA ARG A 347 -12.35 -13.12 17.03
C ARG A 347 -11.68 -13.04 18.39
N ASN A 348 -12.50 -13.12 19.43
CA ASN A 348 -12.10 -12.85 20.81
C ASN A 348 -11.11 -13.90 21.30
N LEU A 349 -9.85 -13.49 21.44
CA LEU A 349 -8.82 -14.27 22.14
C LEU A 349 -9.16 -14.47 23.63
N GLU A 350 -10.04 -13.65 24.18
CA GLU A 350 -10.54 -13.74 25.56
C GLU A 350 -11.28 -15.06 25.84
N ASP A 351 -11.99 -15.61 24.86
CA ASP A 351 -12.72 -16.88 24.99
C ASP A 351 -11.79 -18.09 25.16
N VAL A 352 -10.51 -17.95 24.75
CA VAL A 352 -9.51 -19.01 24.83
C VAL A 352 -8.87 -19.10 26.21
N SER A 353 -8.90 -18.01 26.99
CA SER A 353 -8.18 -17.88 28.27
C SER A 353 -8.50 -19.00 29.28
N GLY A 354 -9.76 -19.44 29.34
CA GLY A 354 -10.19 -20.52 30.26
C GLY A 354 -9.75 -21.93 29.87
N GLN A 355 -9.19 -22.13 28.67
CA GLN A 355 -8.74 -23.44 28.16
C GLN A 355 -7.21 -23.60 28.17
N LEU A 356 -6.48 -22.53 28.54
CA LEU A 356 -5.03 -22.50 28.55
C LEU A 356 -4.46 -22.96 29.89
N THR A 357 -3.31 -23.63 29.82
CA THR A 357 -2.50 -24.02 30.96
C THR A 357 -1.48 -22.93 31.30
N GLU A 358 -0.94 -22.96 32.52
CA GLU A 358 0.20 -22.13 32.92
C GLU A 358 1.51 -22.52 32.20
N PHE A 359 1.51 -23.68 31.52
CA PHE A 359 2.68 -24.20 30.82
C PHE A 359 2.72 -23.74 29.36
N SER A 360 3.89 -23.27 28.93
CA SER A 360 4.12 -22.86 27.54
C SER A 360 4.87 -23.93 26.73
N THR A 361 4.88 -23.76 25.41
CA THR A 361 5.63 -24.61 24.46
C THR A 361 7.10 -24.77 24.85
N SER A 362 7.75 -23.72 25.36
CA SER A 362 9.14 -23.76 25.78
C SER A 362 9.39 -24.77 26.92
N HIS A 363 8.46 -24.86 27.88
CA HIS A 363 8.53 -25.81 28.98
C HIS A 363 8.38 -27.26 28.50
N LEU A 364 7.46 -27.53 27.57
CA LEU A 364 7.25 -28.87 26.98
C LEU A 364 8.49 -29.38 26.25
N PHE A 365 9.09 -28.53 25.41
CA PHE A 365 10.28 -28.90 24.65
C PHE A 365 11.51 -29.10 25.57
N ALA A 366 11.64 -28.29 26.63
CA ALA A 366 12.69 -28.47 27.64
C ALA A 366 12.56 -29.83 28.34
N ALA A 367 11.35 -30.19 28.74
CA ALA A 367 11.07 -31.47 29.39
C ALA A 367 11.42 -32.66 28.49
N ARG A 368 11.08 -32.61 27.19
CA ARG A 368 11.43 -33.66 26.22
C ARG A 368 12.94 -33.79 26.01
N LEU A 369 13.65 -32.66 25.94
CA LEU A 369 15.11 -32.68 25.79
C LEU A 369 15.77 -33.29 27.03
N MET A 370 15.32 -32.92 28.23
CA MET A 370 15.78 -33.54 29.48
C MET A 370 15.46 -35.04 29.53
N HIS A 371 14.27 -35.45 29.09
CA HIS A 371 13.89 -36.85 29.02
C HIS A 371 14.78 -37.65 28.06
N LYS A 372 15.04 -37.10 26.86
CA LYS A 372 15.94 -37.72 25.87
C LYS A 372 17.37 -37.81 26.38
N TRP A 373 17.86 -36.76 27.03
CA TRP A 373 19.19 -36.73 27.65
C TRP A 373 19.29 -37.77 28.78
N ALA A 374 18.30 -37.84 29.67
CA ALA A 374 18.25 -38.82 30.73
C ALA A 374 18.23 -40.25 30.17
N LYS A 375 17.41 -40.53 29.15
CA LYS A 375 17.35 -41.82 28.48
C LYS A 375 18.70 -42.22 27.88
N GLN A 376 19.36 -41.33 27.15
CA GLN A 376 20.69 -41.58 26.60
C GLN A 376 21.75 -41.80 27.68
N MET A 377 21.65 -41.07 28.80
CA MET A 377 22.55 -41.26 29.94
C MET A 377 22.36 -42.64 30.57
N PHE A 378 21.12 -43.06 30.79
CA PHE A 378 20.81 -44.40 31.30
C PHE A 378 21.22 -45.52 30.33
N GLU A 379 21.01 -45.36 29.02
CA GLU A 379 21.48 -46.31 28.01
C GLU A 379 23.01 -46.41 27.99
N ARG A 380 23.72 -45.28 28.10
CA ARG A 380 25.19 -45.25 28.22
C ARG A 380 25.67 -45.94 29.50
N GLN A 381 24.99 -45.71 30.62
CA GLN A 381 25.31 -46.36 31.89
C GLN A 381 25.06 -47.88 31.83
N ALA A 382 23.94 -48.30 31.25
CA ALA A 382 23.62 -49.71 31.04
C ALA A 382 24.62 -50.41 30.11
N ALA A 383 25.03 -49.75 29.03
CA ALA A 383 26.06 -50.26 28.11
C ALA A 383 27.43 -50.38 28.80
N ARG A 384 27.81 -49.41 29.64
CA ARG A 384 29.04 -49.48 30.46
C ARG A 384 28.99 -50.63 31.47
N GLN A 385 27.83 -50.87 32.09
CA GLN A 385 27.66 -51.95 33.06
C GLN A 385 27.68 -53.33 32.39
N GLN A 386 27.10 -53.47 31.20
CA GLN A 386 27.19 -54.70 30.40
C GLN A 386 28.62 -54.98 29.91
N ARG A 387 29.37 -53.95 29.48
CA ARG A 387 30.79 -54.11 29.11
C ARG A 387 31.67 -54.56 30.28
N ARG A 388 31.42 -54.05 31.50
CA ARG A 388 32.11 -54.49 32.73
C ARG A 388 31.81 -55.94 33.09
N LEU A 389 30.58 -56.42 32.89
CA LEU A 389 30.19 -57.82 33.11
C LEU A 389 30.76 -58.77 32.04
N ALA A 390 31.05 -58.28 30.83
CA ALA A 390 31.60 -59.05 29.72
C ALA A 390 33.15 -59.12 29.70
N GLY A 391 33.83 -58.53 30.68
CA GLY A 391 35.30 -58.60 30.79
C GLY A 391 36.09 -57.87 29.69
N MET A 392 35.45 -56.97 28.93
CA MET A 392 36.15 -56.16 27.92
C MET A 392 36.83 -54.94 28.57
N PRO A 393 38.08 -54.61 28.18
CA PRO A 393 38.78 -53.46 28.73
C PRO A 393 38.04 -52.17 28.35
N THR A 394 37.87 -51.29 29.34
CA THR A 394 37.32 -49.94 29.16
C THR A 394 38.39 -49.03 28.57
N GLU A 395 38.09 -48.31 27.50
CA GLU A 395 38.98 -47.37 26.80
C GLU A 395 39.46 -46.16 27.64
N ASP A 396 39.15 -46.09 28.94
CA ASP A 396 39.51 -44.97 29.81
C ASP A 396 40.88 -45.13 30.53
N GLU A 397 41.72 -46.12 30.17
CA GLU A 397 43.10 -46.25 30.71
C GLU A 397 44.20 -45.88 29.69
N GLY A 398 43.92 -44.94 28.79
CA GLY A 398 44.83 -44.54 27.71
C GLY A 398 44.92 -43.05 27.47
N GLU A 399 44.96 -42.21 28.51
CA GLU A 399 45.38 -40.81 28.35
C GLU A 399 46.04 -40.31 29.64
N GLY A 400 47.27 -40.77 29.85
CA GLY A 400 48.20 -40.14 30.78
C GLY A 400 48.93 -39.00 30.09
N ASP A 401 48.95 -37.86 30.77
CA ASP A 401 50.06 -36.90 30.79
C ASP A 401 50.35 -36.13 29.49
N ASP A 402 49.67 -34.99 29.30
CA ASP A 402 50.23 -33.81 28.63
C ASP A 402 49.38 -32.56 28.93
N THR A 403 49.56 -31.96 30.10
CA THR A 403 49.18 -30.55 30.35
C THR A 403 49.92 -30.00 31.59
N LYS A 404 51.24 -29.89 31.48
CA LYS A 404 52.04 -28.92 32.25
C LYS A 404 52.62 -27.86 31.29
N ALA A 405 51.81 -26.86 30.99
CA ALA A 405 52.30 -25.56 30.54
C ALA A 405 51.28 -24.50 31.00
N GLY A 406 51.58 -23.84 32.14
CA GLY A 406 50.78 -22.72 32.64
C GLY A 406 51.01 -21.46 31.78
N PRO A 407 49.99 -20.59 31.62
CA PRO A 407 50.20 -19.29 31.00
C PRO A 407 50.83 -18.30 32.00
N ALA A 408 51.81 -17.56 31.54
CA ALA A 408 52.52 -16.51 32.28
C ALA A 408 51.61 -15.31 32.59
N GLU A 409 51.72 -14.78 33.82
CA GLU A 409 51.16 -13.49 34.24
C GLU A 409 51.80 -12.30 33.49
N PRO A 410 51.05 -11.23 33.18
CA PRO A 410 51.63 -9.93 32.88
C PRO A 410 51.78 -9.08 34.15
N ALA A 411 52.95 -8.46 34.30
CA ALA A 411 53.29 -7.55 35.40
C ALA A 411 52.44 -6.25 35.40
N PRO A 412 52.22 -5.61 36.57
CA PRO A 412 51.54 -4.33 36.64
C PRO A 412 52.52 -3.19 36.34
N SER A 413 52.13 -2.27 35.45
CA SER A 413 52.81 -0.97 35.32
C SER A 413 52.00 0.09 36.06
N ALA A 414 52.73 0.84 36.88
CA ALA A 414 52.33 2.07 37.55
C ALA A 414 52.18 3.24 36.55
#